data_AF-A0A2S6HGM8-F1
#
_entry.id   AF-A0A2S6HGM8-F1
#
_cell.length_a   1.000
_cell.length_b   1.000
_cell.length_c   1.000
_cell.angle_alpha   90.00
_cell.angle_beta   90.00
_cell.angle_gamma   90.00
#
_symmetry.space_group_name_H-M   'P 1'
#
loop_
_entity.id
_entity.type
_entity.pdbx_description
1 polymer ?
#
loop_
_entity_poly.entity_id
_entity_poly.type
_entity_poly.pdbx_seq_one_letter_code
_entity_poly.pdbx_strand_id
1 'polypeptide(L)'
;MTISNLQTLTKPQFDAQLRAFIEQFEGNKPLPYYDTTGNPTIGIGFNIYGDKSPMRDQVFTQMGILDTDVDMRKKLSDVINDPGRRTRALAAANNQTELNKINAEMQAELDAAYGQSFSMTPDQINTLFDAEVASRVSSVNTSSGVDYSNELIALISAKFNGVYGQGTIDALHLSDPYEARAEAWYQIRYAHVAGQNEKRRYAEAALFGLYGQGQDKGNRGRSPIMQFRYEVSLI
;
A
#
# COMPACT_ATOMS: atom_id res chain seq x y z
N MET A 1 -17.42 26.05 -3.26
CA MET A 1 -17.98 25.99 -1.88
C MET A 1 -17.10 25.02 -1.12
N THR A 2 -16.32 25.49 -0.14
CA THR A 2 -15.28 24.69 0.54
C THR A 2 -15.88 23.91 1.69
N ILE A 3 -15.69 22.59 1.68
CA ILE A 3 -16.19 21.68 2.73
C ILE A 3 -15.32 21.86 3.97
N SER A 4 -15.89 22.40 5.04
CA SER A 4 -15.20 22.82 6.28
C SER A 4 -14.56 21.72 7.12
N ASN A 5 -14.58 20.46 6.66
CA ASN A 5 -13.99 19.29 7.32
C ASN A 5 -12.94 18.55 6.47
N LEU A 6 -12.62 19.05 5.27
CA LEU A 6 -11.42 18.58 4.57
C LEU A 6 -10.22 19.16 5.31
N GLN A 7 -9.51 18.33 6.07
CA GLN A 7 -8.15 18.70 6.47
C GLN A 7 -7.31 18.74 5.19
N THR A 8 -7.20 19.91 4.58
CA THR A 8 -6.33 20.13 3.42
C THR A 8 -4.89 19.91 3.85
N LEU A 9 -4.16 19.17 3.03
CA LEU A 9 -2.76 18.86 3.25
C LEU A 9 -1.94 19.55 2.15
N THR A 10 -0.74 20.00 2.50
CA THR A 10 0.26 20.28 1.45
C THR A 10 0.65 18.96 0.78
N LYS A 11 1.11 19.01 -0.48
CA LYS A 11 1.52 17.78 -1.20
C LYS A 11 2.54 16.95 -0.40
N PRO A 12 3.61 17.52 0.21
CA PRO A 12 4.54 16.73 1.00
C PRO A 12 3.91 16.07 2.24
N GLN A 13 2.98 16.75 2.92
CA GLN A 13 2.25 16.18 4.04
C GLN A 13 1.33 15.04 3.60
N PHE A 14 0.67 15.21 2.46
CA PHE A 14 -0.18 14.21 1.85
C PHE A 14 0.62 12.96 1.45
N ASP A 15 1.73 13.12 0.72
CA ASP A 15 2.57 12.00 0.28
C ASP A 15 3.09 11.21 1.50
N ALA A 16 3.56 11.90 2.54
CA ALA A 16 4.05 11.27 3.77
C ALA A 16 2.95 10.52 4.54
N GLN A 17 1.75 11.10 4.65
CA GLN A 17 0.62 10.46 5.33
C GLN A 17 0.05 9.30 4.53
N LEU A 18 -0.06 9.43 3.20
CA LEU A 18 -0.48 8.36 2.31
C LEU A 18 0.45 7.16 2.45
N ARG A 19 1.77 7.38 2.38
CA ARG A 19 2.75 6.31 2.56
C ARG A 19 2.60 5.62 3.91
N ALA A 20 2.62 6.39 5.00
CA ALA A 20 2.46 5.83 6.35
C ALA A 20 1.16 5.02 6.50
N PHE A 21 0.07 5.48 5.86
CA PHE A 21 -1.21 4.78 5.87
C PHE A 21 -1.15 3.46 5.10
N ILE A 22 -0.58 3.44 3.89
CA ILE A 22 -0.47 2.21 3.09
C ILE A 22 0.50 1.22 3.75
N GLU A 23 1.65 1.69 4.25
CA GLU A 23 2.63 0.87 4.98
C GLU A 23 2.03 0.15 6.18
N GLN A 24 1.10 0.78 6.90
CA GLN A 24 0.43 0.17 8.04
C GLN A 24 -0.31 -1.12 7.67
N PHE A 25 -0.81 -1.26 6.44
CA PHE A 25 -1.62 -2.39 6.02
C PHE A 25 -0.94 -3.33 5.04
N GLU A 26 -0.03 -2.84 4.19
CA GLU A 26 0.75 -3.69 3.28
C GLU A 26 2.00 -4.25 3.96
N GLY A 27 2.44 -3.61 5.05
CA GLY A 27 3.76 -3.81 5.62
C GLY A 27 4.86 -3.09 4.83
N ASN A 28 6.07 -3.08 5.37
CA ASN A 28 7.25 -2.56 4.70
C ASN A 28 8.41 -3.52 5.00
N LYS A 29 8.81 -4.33 4.02
CA LYS A 29 9.86 -5.33 4.17
C LYS A 29 11.01 -5.05 3.20
N PRO A 30 12.22 -4.69 3.69
CA PRO A 30 13.35 -4.39 2.81
C PRO A 30 13.89 -5.64 2.09
N LEU A 31 13.58 -6.83 2.61
CA LEU A 31 13.94 -8.12 2.03
C LEU A 31 12.75 -8.75 1.29
N PRO A 32 12.99 -9.45 0.17
CA PRO A 32 11.98 -10.27 -0.49
C PRO A 32 11.32 -11.29 0.43
N TYR A 33 10.02 -11.50 0.24
CA TYR A 33 9.22 -12.51 0.93
C TYR A 33 8.10 -13.02 0.02
N TYR A 34 7.61 -14.23 0.27
CA TYR A 34 6.38 -14.70 -0.34
C TYR A 34 5.16 -14.12 0.39
N ASP A 35 4.26 -13.48 -0.36
CA ASP A 35 2.99 -12.99 0.14
C ASP A 35 1.96 -14.13 0.36
N THR A 36 0.76 -13.77 0.84
CA THR A 36 -0.33 -14.74 1.09
C THR A 36 -0.87 -15.43 -0.16
N THR A 37 -0.50 -14.93 -1.35
CA THR A 37 -0.82 -15.52 -2.65
C THR A 37 0.36 -16.29 -3.25
N GLY A 38 1.43 -16.47 -2.46
CA GLY A 38 2.65 -17.18 -2.85
C GLY A 38 3.48 -16.43 -3.90
N ASN A 39 3.31 -15.12 -4.03
CA ASN A 39 4.12 -14.33 -4.97
C ASN A 39 5.27 -13.63 -4.22
N PRO A 40 6.51 -13.69 -4.75
CA PRO A 40 7.61 -12.88 -4.26
C PRO A 40 7.27 -11.39 -4.28
N THR A 41 7.47 -10.76 -3.14
CA THR A 41 7.11 -9.37 -2.85
C THR A 41 8.22 -8.70 -2.05
N ILE A 42 8.44 -7.40 -2.22
CA ILE A 42 9.42 -6.59 -1.48
C ILE A 42 8.85 -5.21 -1.17
N GLY A 43 9.44 -4.47 -0.24
CA GLY A 43 9.06 -3.10 0.09
C GLY A 43 7.63 -3.04 0.63
N ILE A 44 6.83 -2.14 0.06
CA ILE A 44 5.44 -1.89 0.46
C ILE A 44 4.50 -2.64 -0.50
N GLY A 45 4.58 -3.97 -0.48
CA GLY A 45 3.73 -4.82 -1.32
C GLY A 45 4.10 -4.84 -2.80
N PHE A 46 5.35 -4.53 -3.17
CA PHE A 46 5.81 -4.59 -4.56
C PHE A 46 5.93 -6.04 -5.02
N ASN A 47 4.92 -6.54 -5.73
CA ASN A 47 4.95 -7.87 -6.33
C ASN A 47 5.98 -7.90 -7.47
N ILE A 48 7.05 -8.68 -7.29
CA ILE A 48 8.17 -8.79 -8.23
C ILE A 48 8.13 -10.09 -9.05
N TYR A 49 7.05 -10.87 -8.94
CA TYR A 49 6.85 -12.13 -9.66
C TYR A 49 6.51 -11.93 -11.14
N GLY A 50 6.99 -12.85 -11.98
CA GLY A 50 6.56 -13.01 -13.37
C GLY A 50 7.63 -12.58 -14.38
N ASP A 51 7.70 -13.22 -15.54
CA ASP A 51 8.81 -13.06 -16.51
C ASP A 51 8.97 -11.62 -17.03
N LYS A 52 7.88 -10.85 -17.08
CA LYS A 52 7.86 -9.45 -17.55
C LYS A 52 7.19 -8.54 -16.52
N SER A 53 7.64 -8.59 -15.27
CA SER A 53 7.13 -7.73 -14.19
C SER A 53 7.74 -6.33 -14.27
N PRO A 54 6.97 -5.27 -14.62
CA PRO A 54 7.49 -3.90 -14.63
C PRO A 54 7.92 -3.45 -13.23
N MET A 55 7.22 -3.92 -12.20
CA MET A 55 7.54 -3.63 -10.80
C MET A 55 8.93 -4.18 -10.42
N ARG A 56 9.26 -5.42 -10.81
CA ARG A 56 10.60 -5.97 -10.59
C ARG A 56 11.66 -5.12 -11.29
N ASP A 57 11.38 -4.67 -12.51
CA ASP A 57 12.31 -3.85 -13.28
C ASP A 57 12.56 -2.48 -12.62
N GLN A 58 11.53 -1.88 -12.04
CA GLN A 58 11.66 -0.66 -11.26
C GLN A 58 12.43 -0.91 -9.94
N VAL A 59 12.17 -2.03 -9.23
CA VAL A 59 12.94 -2.42 -8.04
C VAL A 59 14.42 -2.55 -8.37
N PHE A 60 14.76 -3.29 -9.42
CA PHE A 60 16.14 -3.43 -9.89
C PHE A 60 16.78 -2.07 -10.19
N THR A 61 16.07 -1.21 -10.91
CA THR A 61 16.55 0.15 -11.23
C THR A 61 16.86 0.95 -9.96
N GLN A 62 15.97 0.92 -8.96
CA GLN A 62 16.18 1.62 -7.69
C GLN A 62 17.35 1.04 -6.89
N MET A 63 17.59 -0.26 -7.01
CA MET A 63 18.74 -0.95 -6.42
C MET A 63 20.05 -0.74 -7.19
N GLY A 64 20.03 -0.01 -8.30
CA GLY A 64 21.19 0.27 -9.15
C GLY A 64 21.53 -0.85 -10.14
N ILE A 65 20.63 -1.81 -10.35
CA ILE A 65 20.75 -2.88 -11.33
C ILE A 65 20.07 -2.39 -12.62
N LEU A 66 20.88 -2.02 -13.62
CA LEU A 66 20.44 -1.30 -14.81
C LEU A 66 19.97 -2.25 -15.93
N ASP A 67 19.29 -1.70 -16.94
CA ASP A 67 18.88 -2.42 -18.16
C ASP A 67 20.05 -3.08 -18.91
N THR A 68 21.25 -2.52 -18.74
CA THR A 68 22.48 -3.06 -19.32
C THR A 68 23.03 -4.28 -18.57
N ASP A 69 22.59 -4.54 -17.34
CA ASP A 69 23.05 -5.66 -16.51
C ASP A 69 22.26 -6.96 -16.81
N VAL A 70 22.17 -7.30 -18.11
CA VAL A 70 21.27 -8.35 -18.63
C VAL A 70 21.47 -9.69 -17.92
N ASP A 71 22.72 -10.12 -17.73
CA ASP A 71 23.04 -11.39 -17.09
C ASP A 71 22.67 -11.40 -15.60
N MET A 72 22.91 -10.29 -14.89
CA MET A 72 22.57 -10.14 -13.48
C MET A 72 21.05 -10.18 -13.30
N ARG A 73 20.31 -9.40 -14.09
CA ARG A 73 18.85 -9.36 -14.04
C ARG A 73 18.24 -10.70 -14.38
N LYS A 74 18.83 -11.43 -15.34
CA LYS A 74 18.41 -12.80 -15.64
C LYS A 74 18.58 -13.72 -14.44
N LYS A 75 19.76 -13.75 -13.81
CA LYS A 75 20.02 -14.58 -12.63
C LYS A 75 19.05 -14.30 -11.49
N LEU A 76 18.84 -13.02 -11.17
CA LEU A 76 17.91 -12.60 -10.13
C LEU A 76 16.46 -12.96 -10.48
N SER A 77 16.06 -12.76 -11.73
CA SER A 77 14.72 -13.11 -12.20
C SER A 77 14.48 -14.62 -12.15
N ASP A 78 15.48 -15.44 -12.49
CA ASP A 78 15.39 -16.90 -12.40
C ASP A 78 15.15 -17.35 -10.94
N VAL A 79 15.84 -16.74 -9.97
CA VAL A 79 15.62 -17.01 -8.53
C VAL A 79 14.23 -16.55 -8.08
N ILE A 80 13.79 -15.36 -8.48
CA ILE A 80 12.46 -14.81 -8.13
C ILE A 80 11.35 -15.68 -8.72
N ASN A 81 11.50 -16.13 -9.97
CA ASN A 81 10.47 -16.87 -10.69
C ASN A 81 10.51 -18.39 -10.46
N ASP A 82 11.28 -18.89 -9.49
CA ASP A 82 11.37 -20.32 -9.22
C ASP A 82 9.98 -20.94 -8.93
N PRO A 83 9.48 -21.83 -9.81
CA PRO A 83 8.14 -22.39 -9.68
C PRO A 83 8.02 -23.39 -8.53
N GLY A 84 9.11 -24.07 -8.18
CA GLY A 84 9.16 -25.03 -7.07
C GLY A 84 9.04 -24.32 -5.73
N ARG A 85 9.79 -23.24 -5.54
CA ARG A 85 9.75 -22.42 -4.33
C ARG A 85 8.40 -21.73 -4.19
N ARG A 86 7.83 -21.20 -5.26
CA ARG A 86 6.47 -20.66 -5.27
C ARG A 86 5.41 -21.70 -4.87
N THR A 87 5.50 -22.91 -5.41
CA THR A 87 4.59 -24.01 -5.05
C THR A 87 4.69 -24.37 -3.56
N ARG A 88 5.91 -24.44 -3.03
CA ARG A 88 6.14 -24.66 -1.59
C ARG A 88 5.58 -23.51 -0.74
N ALA A 89 5.77 -22.27 -1.16
CA ALA A 89 5.27 -21.09 -0.43
C ALA A 89 3.73 -21.09 -0.35
N LEU A 90 3.04 -21.41 -1.45
CA LEU A 90 1.59 -21.57 -1.47
C LEU A 90 1.12 -22.67 -0.51
N ALA A 91 1.78 -23.82 -0.50
CA ALA A 91 1.47 -24.92 0.42
C ALA A 91 1.71 -24.54 1.90
N ALA A 92 2.66 -23.63 2.14
CA ALA A 92 3.03 -23.14 3.46
C ALA A 92 2.25 -21.90 3.91
N ALA A 93 1.22 -21.45 3.19
CA ALA A 93 0.51 -20.19 3.46
C ALA A 93 -0.02 -20.05 4.91
N ASN A 94 -0.38 -21.18 5.56
CA ASN A 94 -0.84 -21.23 6.95
C ASN A 94 0.23 -21.74 7.94
N ASN A 95 1.49 -21.90 7.50
CA ASN A 95 2.60 -22.37 8.31
C ASN A 95 3.76 -21.38 8.24
N GLN A 96 3.74 -20.40 9.15
CA GLN A 96 4.71 -19.31 9.17
C GLN A 96 6.15 -19.80 9.33
N THR A 97 6.38 -20.89 10.08
CA THR A 97 7.72 -21.46 10.26
C THR A 97 8.29 -21.97 8.95
N GLU A 98 7.49 -22.67 8.15
CA GLU A 98 7.93 -23.16 6.83
C GLU A 98 8.08 -22.01 5.84
N LEU A 99 7.15 -21.05 5.85
CA LEU A 99 7.26 -19.86 4.99
C LEU A 99 8.53 -19.05 5.29
N ASN A 100 8.92 -18.92 6.56
CA ASN A 100 10.16 -18.26 6.96
C ASN A 100 11.40 -18.97 6.42
N LYS A 101 11.42 -20.31 6.41
CA LYS A 101 12.52 -21.07 5.80
C LYS A 101 12.61 -20.84 4.30
N ILE A 102 11.46 -20.89 3.61
CA ILE A 102 11.39 -20.65 2.16
C ILE A 102 11.85 -19.22 1.82
N ASN A 103 11.47 -18.22 2.62
CA ASN A 103 11.95 -16.85 2.46
C ASN A 103 13.48 -16.75 2.67
N ALA A 104 14.03 -17.45 3.66
CA ALA A 104 15.47 -17.47 3.90
C ALA A 104 16.25 -18.16 2.77
N GLU A 105 15.71 -19.24 2.20
CA GLU A 105 16.27 -19.91 1.01
C GLU A 105 16.32 -18.94 -0.18
N MET A 106 15.21 -18.25 -0.47
CA MET A 106 15.15 -17.23 -1.53
C MET A 106 16.17 -16.12 -1.29
N GLN A 107 16.24 -15.59 -0.06
CA GLN A 107 17.18 -14.53 0.28
C GLN A 107 18.63 -14.97 0.04
N ALA A 108 19.00 -16.17 0.49
CA ALA A 108 20.36 -16.69 0.34
C ALA A 108 20.75 -16.84 -1.14
N GLU A 109 19.83 -17.30 -1.98
CA GLU A 109 20.09 -17.43 -3.43
C GLU A 109 20.16 -16.07 -4.13
N LEU A 110 19.31 -15.10 -3.74
CA LEU A 110 19.40 -13.74 -4.26
C LEU A 110 20.70 -13.05 -3.85
N ASP A 111 21.12 -13.22 -2.61
CA ASP A 111 22.39 -12.69 -2.12
C ASP A 111 23.58 -13.27 -2.89
N ALA A 112 23.55 -14.59 -3.12
CA ALA A 112 24.57 -15.29 -3.89
C ALA A 112 24.58 -14.84 -5.37
N ALA A 113 23.41 -14.64 -5.98
CA ALA A 113 23.29 -14.18 -7.35
C ALA A 113 23.76 -12.72 -7.51
N TYR A 114 23.41 -11.86 -6.55
CA TYR A 114 23.74 -10.44 -6.58
C TYR A 114 25.20 -10.15 -6.19
N GLY A 115 25.81 -11.03 -5.37
CA GLY A 115 27.15 -10.85 -4.82
C GLY A 115 27.19 -9.97 -3.56
N GLN A 116 26.04 -9.57 -3.05
CA GLN A 116 25.84 -8.79 -1.83
C GLN A 116 24.40 -8.98 -1.34
N SER A 117 24.04 -8.40 -0.19
CA SER A 117 22.66 -8.49 0.31
C SER A 117 21.66 -7.88 -0.68
N PHE A 118 20.73 -8.69 -1.15
CA PHE A 118 19.59 -8.26 -1.96
C PHE A 118 18.53 -7.66 -1.04
N SER A 119 18.63 -6.36 -0.81
CA SER A 119 17.77 -5.61 0.11
C SER A 119 17.58 -4.18 -0.40
N MET A 120 16.35 -3.65 -0.31
CA MET A 120 16.09 -2.25 -0.61
C MET A 120 16.30 -1.36 0.62
N THR A 121 16.91 -0.20 0.43
CA THR A 121 16.98 0.83 1.46
C THR A 121 15.62 1.53 1.63
N PRO A 122 15.37 2.15 2.81
CA PRO A 122 14.17 2.96 3.00
C PRO A 122 13.96 4.02 1.91
N ASP A 123 15.03 4.69 1.46
CA ASP A 123 14.95 5.71 0.41
C ASP A 123 14.58 5.14 -0.96
N GLN A 124 15.10 3.96 -1.31
CA GLN A 124 14.74 3.25 -2.53
C GLN A 124 13.25 2.83 -2.51
N ILE A 125 12.79 2.31 -1.37
CA ILE A 125 11.38 1.92 -1.18
C ILE A 125 10.48 3.15 -1.30
N ASN A 126 10.82 4.24 -0.61
CA ASN A 126 10.04 5.48 -0.64
C ASN A 126 9.97 6.07 -2.05
N THR A 127 11.10 6.13 -2.76
CA THR A 127 11.17 6.65 -4.12
C THR A 127 10.30 5.82 -5.08
N LEU A 128 10.38 4.49 -4.98
CA LEU A 128 9.54 3.61 -5.79
C LEU A 128 8.06 3.76 -5.44
N PHE A 129 7.73 3.79 -4.16
CA PHE A 129 6.36 3.97 -3.70
C PHE A 129 5.75 5.25 -4.24
N ASP A 130 6.47 6.37 -4.09
CA ASP A 130 6.01 7.68 -4.54
C ASP A 130 5.77 7.70 -6.07
N ALA A 131 6.61 7.03 -6.85
CA ALA A 131 6.42 6.88 -8.30
C ALA A 131 5.18 6.02 -8.64
N GLU A 132 5.00 4.90 -7.94
CA GLU A 132 3.87 3.98 -8.16
C GLU A 132 2.52 4.60 -7.80
N VAL A 133 2.46 5.34 -6.69
CA VAL A 133 1.20 5.97 -6.27
C VAL A 133 0.89 7.24 -7.04
N ALA A 134 1.86 7.91 -7.67
CA ALA A 134 1.65 9.17 -8.39
C ALA A 134 0.53 9.06 -9.44
N SER A 135 0.56 8.01 -10.28
CA SER A 135 -0.47 7.79 -11.30
C SER A 135 -1.86 7.54 -10.70
N ARG A 136 -1.91 6.81 -9.58
CA ARG A 136 -3.16 6.51 -8.84
C ARG A 136 -3.71 7.76 -8.19
N VAL A 137 -2.86 8.56 -7.54
CA VAL A 137 -3.21 9.86 -6.95
C VAL A 137 -3.81 10.76 -8.02
N SER A 138 -3.13 10.93 -9.16
CA SER A 138 -3.62 11.76 -10.27
C SER A 138 -4.95 11.25 -10.82
N SER A 139 -5.11 9.94 -11.01
CA SER A 139 -6.35 9.34 -11.50
C SER A 139 -7.52 9.54 -10.54
N VAL A 140 -7.32 9.27 -9.25
CA VAL A 140 -8.36 9.43 -8.22
C VAL A 140 -8.70 10.91 -8.06
N ASN A 141 -7.71 11.79 -7.93
CA ASN A 141 -7.93 13.24 -7.80
C ASN A 141 -8.69 13.82 -9.00
N THR A 142 -8.36 13.42 -10.23
CA THR A 142 -9.06 13.89 -11.44
C THR A 142 -10.49 13.38 -11.50
N SER A 143 -10.73 12.12 -11.12
CA SER A 143 -12.07 11.51 -11.20
C SER A 143 -12.97 11.86 -10.03
N SER A 144 -12.44 12.22 -8.87
CA SER A 144 -13.22 12.63 -7.69
C SER A 144 -13.37 14.14 -7.52
N GLY A 145 -12.45 14.93 -8.08
CA GLY A 145 -12.34 16.37 -7.78
C GLY A 145 -11.88 16.67 -6.35
N VAL A 146 -11.40 15.68 -5.60
CA VAL A 146 -10.98 15.84 -4.20
C VAL A 146 -9.50 16.21 -4.14
N ASP A 147 -9.20 17.40 -3.62
CA ASP A 147 -7.84 17.89 -3.37
C ASP A 147 -7.06 17.08 -2.31
N TYR A 148 -5.75 17.34 -2.20
CA TYR A 148 -4.88 16.72 -1.19
C TYR A 148 -5.45 16.88 0.23
N SER A 149 -5.88 15.75 0.79
CA SER A 149 -6.62 15.68 2.05
C SER A 149 -6.62 14.26 2.61
N ASN A 150 -7.04 14.10 3.87
CA ASN A 150 -7.26 12.77 4.48
C ASN A 150 -8.30 11.95 3.69
N GLU A 151 -9.33 12.61 3.14
CA GLU A 151 -10.35 11.96 2.31
C GLU A 151 -9.72 11.36 1.05
N LEU A 152 -8.84 12.12 0.37
CA LEU A 152 -8.11 11.59 -0.79
C LEU A 152 -7.20 10.41 -0.43
N ILE A 153 -6.57 10.39 0.76
CA ILE A 153 -5.79 9.25 1.24
C ILE A 153 -6.67 7.99 1.35
N ALA A 154 -7.85 8.11 1.95
CA ALA A 154 -8.79 7.00 2.05
C ALA A 154 -9.27 6.51 0.67
N LEU A 155 -9.55 7.42 -0.27
CA LEU A 155 -9.93 7.06 -1.64
C LEU A 155 -8.80 6.32 -2.38
N ILE A 156 -7.54 6.72 -2.19
CA ILE A 156 -6.41 6.03 -2.80
C ILE A 156 -6.18 4.67 -2.15
N SER A 157 -6.34 4.53 -0.83
CA SER A 157 -6.27 3.21 -0.18
C SER A 157 -7.38 2.28 -0.66
N ALA A 158 -8.60 2.80 -0.85
CA ALA A 158 -9.70 2.08 -1.48
C ALA A 158 -9.37 1.65 -2.91
N LYS A 159 -8.73 2.52 -3.72
CA LYS A 159 -8.22 2.18 -5.05
C LYS A 159 -7.15 1.10 -5.00
N PHE A 160 -6.24 1.18 -4.04
CA PHE A 160 -5.18 0.20 -3.82
C PHE A 160 -5.74 -1.18 -3.46
N ASN A 161 -6.80 -1.21 -2.66
CA ASN A 161 -7.49 -2.42 -2.22
C ASN A 161 -8.60 -2.89 -3.18
N GLY A 162 -8.77 -2.23 -4.33
CA GLY A 162 -9.70 -2.66 -5.39
C GLY A 162 -11.18 -2.35 -5.15
N VAL A 163 -11.52 -1.51 -4.17
CA VAL A 163 -12.91 -1.17 -3.78
C VAL A 163 -13.32 0.26 -4.17
N TYR A 164 -12.47 0.97 -4.91
CA TYR A 164 -12.82 2.24 -5.56
C TYR A 164 -13.25 2.00 -7.01
N GLY A 165 -14.52 2.27 -7.30
CA GLY A 165 -15.13 2.04 -8.62
C GLY A 165 -16.11 3.13 -9.06
N GLN A 166 -16.84 2.88 -10.14
CA GLN A 166 -17.73 3.88 -10.75
C GLN A 166 -18.80 4.39 -9.79
N GLY A 167 -19.40 3.53 -8.96
CA GLY A 167 -20.37 3.96 -7.95
C GLY A 167 -19.80 4.98 -6.96
N THR A 168 -18.55 4.80 -6.53
CA THR A 168 -17.85 5.78 -5.67
C THR A 168 -17.63 7.11 -6.39
N ILE A 169 -17.28 7.08 -7.68
CA ILE A 169 -17.08 8.28 -8.51
C ILE A 169 -18.39 9.04 -8.68
N ASP A 170 -19.48 8.34 -9.04
CA ASP A 170 -20.79 8.95 -9.23
C ASP A 170 -21.30 9.59 -7.94
N ALA A 171 -21.09 8.91 -6.80
CA ALA A 171 -21.43 9.43 -5.48
C ALA A 171 -20.67 10.72 -5.15
N LEU A 172 -19.37 10.79 -5.45
CA LEU A 172 -18.54 11.98 -5.19
C LEU A 172 -18.97 13.21 -6.02
N HIS A 173 -19.78 13.01 -7.08
CA HIS A 173 -20.34 14.08 -7.91
C HIS A 173 -21.77 14.49 -7.53
N LEU A 174 -22.35 13.97 -6.45
CA LEU A 174 -23.62 14.45 -5.93
C LEU A 174 -23.53 15.93 -5.52
N SER A 175 -24.63 16.67 -5.69
CA SER A 175 -24.65 18.12 -5.45
C SER A 175 -24.50 18.50 -3.98
N ASP A 176 -25.03 17.67 -3.07
CA ASP A 176 -24.85 17.85 -1.64
C ASP A 176 -23.55 17.16 -1.20
N PRO A 177 -22.56 17.89 -0.67
CA PRO A 177 -21.27 17.31 -0.28
C PRO A 177 -21.36 16.32 0.89
N TYR A 178 -22.36 16.44 1.77
CA TYR A 178 -22.58 15.49 2.85
C TYR A 178 -23.16 14.18 2.34
N GLU A 179 -24.11 14.27 1.41
CA GLU A 179 -24.69 13.12 0.72
C GLU A 179 -23.64 12.43 -0.15
N ALA A 180 -22.86 13.20 -0.91
CA ALA A 180 -21.76 12.71 -1.74
C ALA A 180 -20.79 11.83 -0.96
N ARG A 181 -20.37 12.32 0.22
CA ARG A 181 -19.46 11.61 1.11
C ARG A 181 -20.09 10.37 1.72
N ALA A 182 -21.31 10.48 2.24
CA ALA A 182 -22.00 9.34 2.84
C ALA A 182 -22.21 8.21 1.82
N GLU A 183 -22.64 8.56 0.61
CA GLU A 183 -22.86 7.61 -0.49
C GLU A 183 -21.53 7.04 -0.99
N ALA A 184 -20.48 7.85 -1.17
CA ALA A 184 -19.17 7.36 -1.59
C ALA A 184 -18.60 6.33 -0.60
N TRP A 185 -18.77 6.59 0.70
CA TRP A 185 -18.41 5.63 1.72
C TRP A 185 -19.28 4.37 1.70
N TYR A 186 -20.59 4.52 1.49
CA TYR A 186 -21.48 3.37 1.32
C TYR A 186 -20.97 2.46 0.20
N GLN A 187 -20.64 3.03 -0.96
CA GLN A 187 -20.10 2.28 -2.11
C GLN A 187 -18.81 1.53 -1.73
N ILE A 188 -17.84 2.18 -1.09
CA ILE A 188 -16.59 1.56 -0.64
C ILE A 188 -16.85 0.45 0.37
N ARG A 189 -17.74 0.71 1.34
CA ARG A 189 -18.07 -0.22 2.42
C ARG A 189 -18.89 -1.41 1.93
N TYR A 190 -19.63 -1.36 0.84
CA TYR A 190 -20.37 -2.54 0.37
C TYR A 190 -19.69 -3.25 -0.80
N ALA A 191 -18.66 -2.64 -1.40
CA ALA A 191 -17.79 -3.30 -2.36
C ALA A 191 -16.81 -4.31 -1.74
N HIS A 192 -16.49 -4.20 -0.43
CA HIS A 192 -15.61 -5.15 0.23
C HIS A 192 -16.30 -6.49 0.58
N VAL A 193 -15.54 -7.57 0.59
CA VAL A 193 -15.98 -8.88 1.07
C VAL A 193 -15.94 -8.89 2.59
N ALA A 194 -17.08 -9.17 3.24
CA ALA A 194 -17.15 -9.32 4.69
C ALA A 194 -16.21 -10.45 5.18
N GLY A 195 -15.48 -10.21 6.26
CA GLY A 195 -14.42 -11.10 6.75
C GLY A 195 -13.01 -10.70 6.27
N GLN A 196 -12.89 -9.66 5.42
CA GLN A 196 -11.61 -9.19 4.88
C GLN A 196 -11.43 -7.69 5.07
N ASN A 197 -10.22 -7.29 5.49
CA ASN A 197 -9.77 -5.89 5.55
C ASN A 197 -10.58 -4.96 6.46
N GLU A 198 -11.33 -5.46 7.46
CA GLU A 198 -12.16 -4.64 8.35
C GLU A 198 -11.36 -3.58 9.09
N LYS A 199 -10.15 -3.95 9.54
CA LYS A 199 -9.22 -3.03 10.20
C LYS A 199 -8.84 -1.86 9.28
N ARG A 200 -8.62 -2.14 7.99
CA ARG A 200 -8.34 -1.12 6.98
C ARG A 200 -9.56 -0.23 6.76
N ARG A 201 -10.74 -0.83 6.56
CA ARG A 201 -12.01 -0.11 6.38
C ARG A 201 -12.30 0.83 7.55
N TYR A 202 -12.06 0.38 8.79
CA TYR A 202 -12.23 1.23 9.96
C TYR A 202 -11.29 2.45 9.95
N ALA A 203 -10.02 2.26 9.60
CA ALA A 203 -9.05 3.34 9.51
C ALA A 203 -9.35 4.32 8.35
N GLU A 204 -9.80 3.82 7.20
CA GLU A 204 -10.23 4.67 6.09
C GLU A 204 -11.48 5.48 6.45
N ALA A 205 -12.46 4.90 7.15
CA ALA A 205 -13.65 5.63 7.62
C ALA A 205 -13.28 6.81 8.53
N ALA A 206 -12.24 6.65 9.36
CA ALA A 206 -11.72 7.72 10.20
C ALA A 206 -11.08 8.84 9.38
N LEU A 207 -10.29 8.51 8.34
CA LEU A 207 -9.73 9.50 7.41
C LEU A 207 -10.81 10.20 6.57
N PHE A 208 -11.87 9.47 6.20
CA PHE A 208 -13.04 9.99 5.49
C PHE A 208 -13.87 10.96 6.33
N GLY A 209 -13.64 11.01 7.65
CA GLY A 209 -14.31 11.96 8.56
C GLY A 209 -15.75 11.59 8.90
N LEU A 210 -16.09 10.29 8.89
CA LEU A 210 -17.46 9.81 9.15
C LEU A 210 -17.75 9.59 10.63
N TYR A 211 -16.71 9.37 11.42
CA TYR A 211 -16.79 9.50 12.86
C TYR A 211 -16.58 10.99 13.15
N GLY A 212 -17.66 11.70 13.42
CA GLY A 212 -17.57 13.12 13.78
C GLY A 212 -16.52 13.30 14.87
N GLN A 213 -15.67 14.32 14.74
CA GLN A 213 -15.11 14.90 15.94
C GLN A 213 -16.33 15.29 16.76
N GLY A 214 -16.58 14.56 17.86
CA GLY A 214 -17.51 15.03 18.87
C GLY A 214 -17.18 16.49 19.10
N GLN A 215 -18.19 17.35 19.20
CA GLN A 215 -17.96 18.72 19.59
C GLN A 215 -17.31 18.72 20.97
N ASP A 216 -15.98 18.65 20.99
CA ASP A 216 -15.17 18.86 22.17
C ASP A 216 -15.26 20.35 22.42
N LYS A 217 -16.27 20.70 23.23
CA LYS A 217 -16.22 21.90 24.05
C LYS A 217 -15.01 21.77 24.98
N GLY A 218 -13.87 22.18 24.45
CA GLY A 218 -12.66 22.52 25.18
C GLY A 218 -11.82 21.34 25.67
N ASN A 219 -10.88 20.87 24.85
CA ASN A 219 -9.49 20.90 25.27
C ASN A 219 -8.51 20.79 24.09
N ARG A 220 -7.39 21.48 24.20
CA ARG A 220 -6.45 21.75 23.11
C ARG A 220 -5.62 20.51 22.75
N GLY A 221 -5.55 20.23 21.44
CA GLY A 221 -4.36 19.79 20.74
C GLY A 221 -3.80 18.41 21.10
N ARG A 222 -4.33 17.35 20.48
CA ARG A 222 -3.59 16.12 20.15
C ARG A 222 -4.22 15.48 18.92
N SER A 223 -3.43 15.31 17.86
CA SER A 223 -3.86 14.66 16.63
C SER A 223 -4.00 13.14 16.86
N PRO A 224 -5.12 12.50 16.46
CA PRO A 224 -5.38 11.07 16.70
C PRO A 224 -4.34 10.13 16.07
N ILE A 225 -3.60 10.59 15.06
CA ILE A 225 -2.62 9.80 14.30
C ILE A 225 -1.45 9.34 15.18
N MET A 226 -1.12 10.06 16.27
CA MET A 226 0.01 9.68 17.13
C MET A 226 -0.30 8.62 18.19
N GLN A 227 -1.57 8.28 18.45
CA GLN A 227 -1.92 7.38 19.56
C GLN A 227 -1.82 5.89 19.17
N PHE A 228 -1.88 5.55 17.88
CA PHE A 228 -1.79 4.16 17.41
C PHE A 228 -0.38 3.56 17.38
N ARG A 229 0.68 4.37 17.52
CA ARG A 229 2.07 3.85 17.54
C ARG A 229 2.39 3.00 18.78
N TYR A 230 1.57 3.04 19.83
CA TYR A 230 1.83 2.32 21.09
C TYR A 230 1.11 0.97 21.24
N GLU A 231 0.15 0.62 20.38
CA GLU A 231 -0.65 -0.61 20.56
C GLU A 231 -0.26 -1.76 19.61
N VAL A 232 0.68 -1.56 18.69
CA VAL A 232 1.08 -2.59 17.70
C VAL A 232 2.34 -3.36 18.11
N SER A 233 2.93 -3.11 19.29
CA SER A 233 4.09 -3.86 19.80
C SER A 233 3.74 -5.14 20.57
N LEU A 234 2.49 -5.62 20.51
CA LEU A 234 2.06 -6.81 21.23
C LEU A 234 1.10 -7.68 20.40
N ILE A 235 1.55 -8.17 19.24
CA ILE A 235 1.15 -9.49 18.68
C ILE A 235 2.33 -10.06 17.92
#